data_AF-A0A3D5BMD3-F1
#
_entry.id   AF-A0A3D5BMD3-F1
#
_cell.length_a   1.000
_cell.length_b   1.000
_cell.length_c   1.000
_cell.angle_alpha   90.00
_cell.angle_beta   90.00
_cell.angle_gamma   90.00
#
_symmetry.space_group_name_H-M   'P 1'
#
loop_
_entity.id
_entity.type
_entity.pdbx_description
1 polymer ?
#
loop_
_entity_poly.entity_id
_entity_poly.type
_entity_poly.pdbx_seq_one_letter_code
_entity_poly.pdbx_strand_id
1 'polypeptide(L)'
;MGCYCGSDQVFANCCQPFLTGTVLPQTAPELMRSRYSAYCTGHIHYIKNTYHPSQQSDQAEADIAAFADAAHFVGLSVLPISDKSLLQQRMPDNPYLESYTGTLSLAAPDSAKTVTTAAEGCIDYVHFIARFIMQDKLQQLEEQSRFIFEQQQWWYLDGCLFSHAGQKINRNDACPCGSGKKYKVCRPHLMSAQQS
;
A
#
# COMPACT_ATOMS: atom_id res chain seq x y z
N MET A 1 11.94 -15.15 0.53
CA MET A 1 10.52 -14.88 0.22
C MET A 1 10.45 -13.69 -0.72
N GLY A 2 9.52 -13.70 -1.68
CA GLY A 2 9.27 -12.54 -2.53
C GLY A 2 8.81 -11.33 -1.70
N CYS A 3 8.95 -10.12 -2.26
CA CYS A 3 8.48 -8.92 -1.58
C CYS A 3 6.95 -8.86 -1.53
N TYR A 4 6.40 -8.36 -0.43
CA TYR A 4 4.95 -8.19 -0.25
C TYR A 4 4.35 -7.14 -1.19
N CYS A 5 5.14 -6.15 -1.61
CA CYS A 5 4.67 -5.06 -2.47
C CYS A 5 4.33 -5.46 -3.91
N GLY A 6 4.41 -6.75 -4.26
CA GLY A 6 4.12 -7.27 -5.59
C GLY A 6 5.22 -6.98 -6.62
N SER A 7 6.46 -6.73 -6.18
CA SER A 7 7.63 -6.76 -7.06
C SER A 7 8.15 -8.18 -7.22
N ASP A 8 8.85 -8.44 -8.32
CA ASP A 8 9.51 -9.74 -8.58
C ASP A 8 10.82 -9.91 -7.78
N GLN A 9 11.19 -8.88 -7.01
CA GLN A 9 12.39 -8.85 -6.18
C GLN A 9 12.16 -9.56 -4.83
N VAL A 10 13.23 -10.10 -4.25
CA VAL A 10 13.19 -10.64 -2.88
C VAL A 10 13.04 -9.51 -1.86
N PHE A 11 12.33 -9.77 -0.76
CA PHE A 11 12.03 -8.75 0.27
C PHE A 11 13.28 -7.98 0.74
N ALA A 12 14.39 -8.70 0.96
CA ALA A 12 15.68 -8.15 1.39
C ALA A 12 16.27 -7.10 0.43
N ASN A 13 15.99 -7.22 -0.87
CA ASN A 13 16.50 -6.33 -1.91
C ASN A 13 15.45 -5.32 -2.40
N CYS A 14 14.24 -5.36 -1.83
CA CYS A 14 13.14 -4.50 -2.25
C CYS A 14 12.70 -3.58 -1.10
N CYS A 15 11.78 -4.02 -0.24
CA CYS A 15 11.23 -3.15 0.81
C CYS A 15 11.98 -3.19 2.13
N GLN A 16 12.71 -4.27 2.44
CA GLN A 16 13.44 -4.38 3.71
C GLN A 16 14.43 -3.23 3.97
N PRO A 17 15.20 -2.73 2.96
CA PRO A 17 16.11 -1.62 3.18
C PRO A 17 15.41 -0.33 3.62
N PHE A 18 14.21 -0.07 3.09
CA PHE A 18 13.39 1.09 3.48
C PHE A 18 12.86 0.93 4.91
N LEU A 19 12.31 -0.24 5.24
CA LEU A 19 11.74 -0.53 6.56
C LEU A 19 12.78 -0.47 7.68
N THR A 20 14.04 -0.78 7.36
CA THR A 20 15.16 -0.73 8.31
C THR A 20 15.88 0.62 8.33
N GLY A 21 15.46 1.58 7.49
CA GLY A 21 16.05 2.93 7.41
C GLY A 21 17.44 2.97 6.77
N THR A 22 17.87 1.92 6.05
CA THR A 22 19.17 1.89 5.37
C THR A 22 19.17 2.66 4.05
N VAL A 23 17.99 2.76 3.41
CA VAL A 23 17.77 3.52 2.18
C VAL A 23 16.43 4.25 2.34
N LEU A 24 16.30 5.45 1.76
CA LEU A 24 15.02 6.16 1.68
C LEU A 24 14.35 5.90 0.32
N PRO A 25 13.02 5.75 0.27
CA PRO A 25 12.29 5.71 -1.00
C PRO A 25 12.59 6.94 -1.85
N GLN A 26 12.88 6.73 -3.13
CA GLN A 26 13.23 7.80 -4.07
C GLN A 26 12.02 8.31 -4.86
N THR A 27 10.93 7.55 -4.85
CA THR A 27 9.68 7.88 -5.54
C THR A 27 8.47 7.64 -4.64
N ALA A 28 7.37 8.37 -4.87
CA ALA A 28 6.11 8.15 -4.16
C ALA A 28 5.59 6.69 -4.23
N PRO A 29 5.63 5.98 -5.38
CA PRO A 29 5.27 4.56 -5.44
C PRO A 29 6.17 3.65 -4.61
N GLU A 30 7.48 3.90 -4.53
CA GLU A 30 8.37 3.12 -3.65
C GLU A 30 7.97 3.31 -2.19
N LEU A 31 7.62 4.54 -1.80
CA LEU A 31 7.13 4.81 -0.45
C LEU A 31 5.79 4.10 -0.20
N MET A 32 4.84 4.18 -1.13
CA MET A 32 3.56 3.48 -1.01
C MET A 32 3.76 1.95 -0.87
N ARG A 33 4.57 1.36 -1.75
CA ARG A 33 4.88 -0.08 -1.76
C ARG A 33 5.59 -0.55 -0.48
N SER A 34 6.52 0.24 0.03
CA SER A 34 7.21 -0.06 1.28
C SER A 34 6.27 0.08 2.47
N ARG A 35 5.40 1.10 2.53
CA ARG A 35 4.35 1.22 3.55
C ARG A 35 3.42 0.01 3.56
N TYR A 36 2.97 -0.46 2.39
CA TYR A 36 2.19 -1.71 2.30
C TYR A 36 2.95 -2.92 2.86
N SER A 37 4.23 -3.06 2.52
CA SER A 37 5.06 -4.16 3.05
C SER A 37 5.27 -4.06 4.56
N ALA A 38 5.33 -2.83 5.09
CA ALA A 38 5.40 -2.59 6.54
C ALA A 38 4.13 -3.05 7.25
N TYR A 39 2.94 -2.83 6.68
CA TYR A 39 1.70 -3.41 7.20
C TYR A 39 1.75 -4.94 7.20
N CYS A 40 2.23 -5.56 6.13
CA CYS A 40 2.33 -7.02 6.01
C CYS A 40 3.30 -7.66 7.02
N THR A 41 4.26 -6.89 7.52
CA THR A 41 5.38 -7.38 8.35
C THR A 41 5.39 -6.81 9.77
N GLY A 42 4.41 -5.98 10.13
CA GLY A 42 4.30 -5.39 11.47
C GLY A 42 5.32 -4.28 11.77
N HIS A 43 5.89 -3.60 10.77
CA HIS A 43 6.82 -2.47 10.99
C HIS A 43 6.06 -1.17 11.25
N ILE A 44 5.31 -1.13 12.36
CA ILE A 44 4.35 -0.06 12.68
C ILE A 44 5.01 1.31 12.80
N HIS A 45 6.19 1.37 13.42
CA HIS A 45 6.96 2.60 13.56
C HIS A 45 7.36 3.20 12.20
N TYR A 46 7.68 2.38 11.19
CA TYR A 46 7.97 2.85 9.83
C TYR A 46 6.73 3.50 9.19
N ILE A 47 5.55 2.90 9.38
CA ILE A 47 4.30 3.43 8.83
C ILE A 47 4.04 4.81 9.43
N LYS A 48 4.12 4.96 10.76
CA LYS A 48 3.93 6.24 11.43
C LYS A 48 4.94 7.29 10.98
N ASN A 49 6.23 6.94 10.97
CA ASN A 49 7.29 7.89 10.65
C ASN A 49 7.38 8.26 9.18
N THR A 50 6.61 7.62 8.31
CA THR A 50 6.52 8.01 6.90
C THR A 50 5.21 8.77 6.58
N TYR A 51 4.36 9.03 7.58
CA TYR A 51 3.38 10.12 7.47
C TYR A 51 4.09 11.45 7.56
N HIS A 52 3.60 12.44 6.82
CA HIS A 52 4.03 13.82 6.96
C HIS A 52 3.89 14.28 8.42
N PRO A 53 4.83 15.07 8.98
CA PRO A 53 4.80 15.46 10.39
C PRO A 53 3.48 16.09 10.86
N SER A 54 2.78 16.81 9.98
CA SER A 54 1.46 17.40 10.30
C SER A 54 0.33 16.38 10.50
N GLN A 55 0.54 15.10 10.17
CA GLN A 55 -0.46 14.02 10.25
C GLN A 55 -0.10 12.99 11.32
N GLN A 56 1.17 12.93 11.76
CA GLN A 56 1.66 11.88 12.66
C GLN A 56 0.96 11.84 14.03
N SER A 57 0.49 12.99 14.53
CA SER A 57 -0.23 13.07 15.81
C SER A 57 -1.54 12.27 15.79
N ASP A 58 -2.17 12.19 14.62
CA ASP A 58 -3.48 11.59 14.45
C ASP A 58 -3.37 10.08 14.15
N GLN A 59 -2.15 9.58 13.99
CA GLN A 59 -1.85 8.19 13.61
C GLN A 59 -1.22 7.46 14.80
N ALA A 60 -2.08 7.07 15.75
CA ALA A 60 -1.65 6.30 16.91
C ALA A 60 -1.12 4.92 16.48
N GLU A 61 0.07 4.55 16.94
CA GLU A 61 0.69 3.26 16.58
C GLU A 61 -0.17 2.07 16.99
N ALA A 62 -0.92 2.19 18.10
CA ALA A 62 -1.83 1.15 18.55
C ALA A 62 -2.94 0.86 17.54
N ASP A 63 -3.50 1.89 16.90
CA ASP A 63 -4.57 1.72 15.90
C ASP A 63 -4.01 1.13 14.59
N ILE A 64 -2.83 1.60 14.17
CA ILE A 64 -2.11 1.04 13.01
C ILE A 64 -1.80 -0.44 13.25
N ALA A 65 -1.30 -0.79 14.44
CA ALA A 65 -0.98 -2.16 14.83
C ALA A 65 -2.24 -3.04 14.86
N ALA A 66 -3.32 -2.58 15.49
CA ALA A 66 -4.58 -3.31 15.56
C ALA A 66 -5.13 -3.64 14.16
N PHE A 67 -5.04 -2.69 13.22
CA PHE A 67 -5.41 -2.94 11.83
C PHE A 67 -4.48 -3.94 11.14
N ALA A 68 -3.16 -3.77 11.28
CA ALA A 68 -2.17 -4.65 10.68
C ALA A 68 -2.30 -6.10 11.16
N ASP A 69 -2.59 -6.30 12.44
CA ASP A 69 -2.77 -7.62 13.07
C ASP A 69 -4.10 -8.28 12.66
N ALA A 70 -5.17 -7.48 12.51
CA ALA A 70 -6.47 -7.98 12.10
C ALA A 70 -6.55 -8.31 10.60
N ALA A 71 -5.76 -7.62 9.77
CA ALA A 71 -5.79 -7.73 8.32
C ALA A 71 -4.73 -8.71 7.79
N HIS A 72 -5.17 -9.80 7.18
CA HIS A 72 -4.26 -10.66 6.44
C HIS A 72 -4.11 -10.17 5.00
N PHE A 73 -3.04 -9.42 4.73
CA PHE A 73 -2.74 -8.87 3.40
C PHE A 73 -2.42 -9.97 2.39
N VAL A 74 -3.12 -9.97 1.25
CA VAL A 74 -3.03 -11.00 0.21
C VAL A 74 -2.56 -10.48 -1.15
N GLY A 75 -2.58 -9.17 -1.37
CA GLY A 75 -2.00 -8.60 -2.57
C GLY A 75 -2.11 -7.08 -2.66
N LEU A 76 -1.24 -6.52 -3.49
CA LEU A 76 -1.20 -5.10 -3.84
C LEU A 76 -1.24 -4.97 -5.36
N SER A 77 -2.07 -4.06 -5.87
CA SER A 77 -2.10 -3.69 -7.28
C SER A 77 -1.95 -2.18 -7.39
N VAL A 78 -0.81 -1.70 -7.88
CA VAL A 78 -0.63 -0.29 -8.23
C VAL A 78 -1.21 -0.07 -9.62
N LEU A 79 -2.14 0.87 -9.75
CA LEU A 79 -2.88 1.09 -10.97
C LEU A 79 -2.22 2.20 -11.80
N PRO A 80 -1.93 1.94 -13.09
CA PRO A 80 -1.50 2.98 -14.00
C PRO A 80 -2.74 3.77 -14.44
N ILE A 81 -2.98 4.95 -13.84
CA ILE A 81 -4.03 5.85 -14.31
C ILE A 81 -3.47 7.14 -14.87
N SER A 82 -3.09 7.14 -16.14
CA SER A 82 -2.74 8.37 -16.82
C SER A 82 -3.96 9.23 -17.18
N ASP A 83 -5.17 8.66 -17.12
CA ASP A 83 -6.42 9.29 -17.57
C ASP A 83 -7.30 9.77 -16.40
N LYS A 84 -7.43 11.09 -16.27
CA LYS A 84 -8.29 11.76 -15.28
C LYS A 84 -9.75 11.31 -15.36
N SER A 85 -10.27 10.98 -16.55
CA SER A 85 -11.67 10.54 -16.72
C SER A 85 -11.95 9.20 -16.06
N LEU A 86 -10.98 8.26 -16.12
CA LEU A 86 -11.08 6.97 -15.45
C LEU A 86 -11.00 7.13 -13.93
N LEU A 87 -10.14 8.02 -13.44
CA LEU A 87 -10.09 8.37 -12.01
C LEU A 87 -11.41 9.00 -11.55
N GLN A 88 -11.98 9.94 -12.31
CA GLN A 88 -13.26 10.58 -12.00
C GLN A 88 -14.42 9.59 -11.98
N GLN A 89 -14.45 8.62 -12.90
CA GLN A 89 -15.50 7.60 -12.94
C GLN A 89 -15.40 6.66 -11.73
N ARG A 90 -14.19 6.29 -11.33
CA ARG A 90 -13.94 5.37 -10.22
C ARG A 90 -14.06 6.05 -8.86
N MET A 91 -13.60 7.29 -8.75
CA MET A 91 -13.50 8.05 -7.51
C MET A 91 -14.08 9.46 -7.72
N PRO A 92 -15.43 9.58 -7.86
CA PRO A 92 -16.04 10.84 -8.27
C PRO A 92 -15.85 11.98 -7.26
N ASP A 93 -15.74 11.64 -5.98
CA ASP A 93 -15.61 12.60 -4.87
C ASP A 93 -14.13 12.92 -4.53
N ASN A 94 -13.19 12.56 -5.41
CA ASN A 94 -11.76 12.75 -5.15
C ASN A 94 -11.37 14.24 -5.27
N PRO A 95 -10.96 14.91 -4.17
CA PRO A 95 -10.69 16.34 -4.17
C PRO A 95 -9.41 16.72 -4.94
N TYR A 96 -8.59 15.75 -5.33
CA TYR A 96 -7.29 15.99 -5.99
C TYR A 96 -7.35 15.83 -7.52
N LEU A 97 -8.53 15.64 -8.10
CA LEU A 97 -8.71 15.41 -9.54
C LEU A 97 -8.22 16.59 -10.39
N GLU A 98 -8.39 17.83 -9.92
CA GLU A 98 -7.96 19.03 -10.64
C GLU A 98 -6.44 19.25 -10.60
N SER A 99 -5.77 18.84 -9.53
CA SER A 99 -4.31 18.96 -9.39
C SER A 99 -3.54 17.81 -10.04
N TYR A 100 -4.25 16.80 -10.55
CA TYR A 100 -3.66 15.64 -11.20
C TYR A 100 -3.23 15.96 -12.64
N THR A 101 -1.92 15.91 -12.91
CA THR A 101 -1.35 16.24 -14.23
C THR A 101 -1.20 15.03 -15.17
N GLY A 102 -1.75 13.86 -14.82
CA GLY A 102 -1.85 12.71 -15.74
C GLY A 102 -0.61 11.82 -15.83
N THR A 103 0.49 12.14 -15.14
CA THR A 103 1.70 11.30 -15.16
C THR A 103 1.89 10.65 -13.80
N LEU A 104 1.26 9.49 -13.60
CA LEU A 104 1.67 8.59 -12.51
C LEU A 104 3.12 8.22 -12.74
N SER A 105 3.97 8.53 -11.75
CA SER A 105 5.31 7.97 -11.70
C SER A 105 5.16 6.46 -11.53
N LEU A 106 5.05 5.70 -12.61
CA LEU A 106 5.22 4.25 -12.56
C LEU A 106 6.73 4.05 -12.50
N ALA A 107 7.32 4.16 -11.31
CA ALA A 107 8.67 3.65 -11.11
C ALA A 107 8.58 2.13 -11.36
N ALA A 108 8.84 1.72 -12.60
CA ALA A 108 8.94 0.32 -12.98
C ALA A 108 10.02 -0.30 -12.08
N PRO A 109 9.78 -1.49 -11.50
CA PRO A 109 10.71 -2.09 -10.54
C PRO A 109 12.09 -2.47 -11.14
N ASP A 110 12.26 -2.46 -12.48
CA ASP A 110 13.43 -3.07 -13.15
C ASP A 110 14.09 -2.27 -14.29
N SER A 111 13.85 -0.95 -14.44
CA SER A 111 14.54 -0.17 -15.48
C SER A 111 15.54 0.83 -14.89
N ALA A 112 16.76 0.78 -15.42
CA ALA A 112 17.93 1.58 -15.07
C ALA A 112 17.59 2.99 -14.55
N LYS A 113 18.05 3.26 -13.32
CA LYS A 113 17.97 4.53 -12.59
C LYS A 113 18.50 5.70 -13.44
N THR A 114 17.63 6.41 -14.15
CA THR A 114 17.81 7.84 -14.35
C THR A 114 17.19 8.49 -13.12
N VAL A 115 18.00 8.73 -12.08
CA VAL A 115 17.58 9.42 -10.87
C VAL A 115 17.32 10.88 -11.23
N THR A 116 16.11 11.20 -11.67
CA THR A 116 15.65 12.58 -11.65
C THR A 116 15.24 12.86 -10.21
N THR A 117 16.10 13.53 -9.46
CA THR A 117 15.81 13.95 -8.09
C THR A 117 14.51 14.74 -8.07
N ALA A 118 13.56 14.34 -7.22
CA ALA A 118 12.32 15.05 -7.01
C ALA A 118 12.60 16.49 -6.55
N ALA A 119 11.78 17.45 -7.01
CA ALA A 119 11.91 18.84 -6.60
C ALA A 119 11.29 19.04 -5.21
N GLU A 120 11.91 19.87 -4.37
CA GLU A 120 11.37 20.21 -3.05
C GLU A 120 9.94 20.79 -3.18
N GLY A 121 9.02 20.29 -2.36
CA GLY A 121 7.60 20.65 -2.37
C GLY A 121 6.80 20.01 -3.51
N CYS A 122 7.39 19.15 -4.33
CA CYS A 122 6.64 18.50 -5.42
C CYS A 122 5.67 17.46 -4.85
N ILE A 123 4.48 17.40 -5.45
CA ILE A 123 3.42 16.45 -5.10
C ILE A 123 3.38 15.37 -6.18
N ASP A 124 3.21 14.13 -5.74
CA ASP A 124 2.93 12.99 -6.62
C ASP A 124 1.79 12.15 -6.03
N TYR A 125 1.16 11.35 -6.87
CA TYR A 125 -0.03 10.58 -6.52
C TYR A 125 0.20 9.11 -6.83
N VAL A 126 -0.36 8.24 -6.00
CA VAL A 126 -0.32 6.79 -6.25
C VAL A 126 -1.72 6.24 -6.08
N HIS A 127 -2.28 5.68 -7.14
CA HIS A 127 -3.53 4.94 -7.07
C HIS A 127 -3.27 3.45 -6.96
N PHE A 128 -3.89 2.81 -5.98
CA PHE A 128 -3.67 1.39 -5.76
C PHE A 128 -4.88 0.71 -5.14
N ILE A 129 -4.81 -0.62 -5.20
CA ILE A 129 -5.74 -1.53 -4.56
C ILE A 129 -4.94 -2.47 -3.64
N ALA A 130 -5.17 -2.37 -2.34
CA ALA A 130 -4.75 -3.37 -1.37
C ALA A 130 -5.88 -4.38 -1.12
N ARG A 131 -5.54 -5.66 -1.18
CA ARG A 131 -6.46 -6.77 -0.87
C ARG A 131 -6.01 -7.45 0.40
N PHE A 132 -6.95 -7.67 1.31
CA PHE A 132 -6.69 -8.34 2.58
C PHE A 132 -7.91 -9.13 3.02
N ILE A 133 -7.68 -10.14 3.85
CA ILE A 133 -8.74 -10.96 4.44
C ILE A 133 -8.91 -10.51 5.89
N MET A 134 -10.14 -10.16 6.25
CA MET A 134 -10.50 -9.76 7.61
C MET A 134 -11.90 -10.30 7.89
N GLN A 135 -12.07 -11.00 9.01
CA GLN A 135 -13.34 -11.64 9.40
C GLN A 135 -13.94 -12.54 8.28
N ASP A 136 -13.11 -13.41 7.67
CA ASP A 136 -13.50 -14.32 6.57
C ASP A 136 -14.08 -13.65 5.31
N LYS A 137 -13.86 -12.35 5.16
CA LYS A 137 -14.23 -11.57 3.98
C LYS A 137 -12.98 -11.07 3.29
N LEU A 138 -12.94 -11.22 1.98
CA LEU A 138 -11.98 -10.54 1.12
C LEU A 138 -12.38 -9.07 1.03
N GLN A 139 -11.59 -8.22 1.66
CA GLN A 139 -11.73 -6.78 1.61
C GLN A 139 -10.85 -6.21 0.50
N GLN A 140 -11.31 -5.11 -0.07
CA GLN A 140 -10.56 -4.31 -1.03
C GLN A 140 -10.53 -2.87 -0.54
N LEU A 141 -9.33 -2.34 -0.32
CA LEU A 141 -9.09 -0.93 -0.09
C LEU A 141 -8.51 -0.36 -1.39
N GLU A 142 -9.30 0.44 -2.09
CA GLU A 142 -8.84 1.23 -3.24
C GLU A 142 -8.64 2.66 -2.77
N GLU A 143 -7.46 3.20 -3.03
CA GLU A 143 -7.07 4.52 -2.57
C GLU A 143 -6.24 5.24 -3.62
N GLN A 144 -6.50 6.53 -3.80
CA GLN A 144 -5.54 7.44 -4.40
C GLN A 144 -4.86 8.25 -3.29
N SER A 145 -3.62 7.87 -2.98
CA SER A 145 -2.78 8.59 -2.01
C SER A 145 -2.10 9.78 -2.65
N ARG A 146 -1.86 10.80 -1.83
CA ARG A 146 -1.05 11.97 -2.16
C ARG A 146 0.24 11.95 -1.33
N PHE A 147 1.34 12.19 -2.01
CA PHE A 147 2.68 12.26 -1.42
C PHE A 147 3.32 13.60 -1.73
N ILE A 148 4.18 14.07 -0.82
CA ILE A 148 4.98 15.27 -1.03
C ILE A 148 6.45 14.96 -0.78
N PHE A 149 7.33 15.54 -1.60
CA PHE A 149 8.77 15.46 -1.39
C PHE A 149 9.24 16.69 -0.64
N GLU A 150 9.70 16.52 0.60
CA GLU A 150 10.26 17.60 1.42
C GLU A 150 11.41 17.07 2.27
N GLN A 151 12.41 17.91 2.52
CA GLN A 151 13.58 17.56 3.31
C GLN A 151 14.29 16.30 2.79
N GLN A 152 14.41 16.21 1.46
CA GLN A 152 15.05 15.10 0.74
C GLN A 152 14.38 13.72 0.92
N GLN A 153 13.12 13.67 1.33
CA GLN A 153 12.37 12.43 1.42
C GLN A 153 10.90 12.59 1.01
N TRP A 154 10.29 11.48 0.62
CA TRP A 154 8.85 11.43 0.37
C TRP A 154 8.09 11.23 1.68
N TRP A 155 6.96 11.91 1.78
CA TRP A 155 6.02 11.80 2.90
C TRP A 155 4.64 11.43 2.38
N TYR A 156 3.96 10.51 3.06
CA TYR A 156 2.54 10.29 2.87
C TYR A 156 1.76 11.43 3.53
N LEU A 157 0.92 12.14 2.77
CA LEU A 157 0.04 13.18 3.31
C LEU A 157 -1.29 12.56 3.72
N ASP A 158 -2.09 12.22 2.72
CA ASP A 158 -3.45 11.75 2.85
C ASP A 158 -3.85 10.94 1.63
N GLY A 159 -5.07 10.39 1.65
CA GLY A 159 -5.58 9.56 0.58
C GLY A 159 -7.09 9.72 0.45
N CYS A 160 -7.56 9.67 -0.80
CA CYS A 160 -8.99 9.52 -1.07
C CYS A 160 -9.28 8.01 -1.14
N LEU A 161 -10.18 7.54 -0.29
CA LEU A 161 -10.59 6.13 -0.23
C LEU A 161 -11.86 5.90 -1.05
N PHE A 162 -11.87 4.82 -1.83
CA PHE A 162 -13.07 4.31 -2.48
C PHE A 162 -13.55 3.04 -1.78
N SER A 163 -14.83 3.03 -1.41
CA SER A 163 -15.42 1.92 -0.68
C SER A 163 -15.77 0.78 -1.61
N HIS A 164 -15.34 -0.43 -1.26
CA HIS A 164 -15.78 -1.66 -1.90
C HIS A 164 -16.52 -2.53 -0.90
N ALA A 165 -17.60 -3.16 -1.39
CA ALA A 165 -18.25 -4.20 -0.63
C ALA A 165 -17.30 -5.40 -0.47
N GLY A 166 -17.03 -5.80 0.77
CA GLY A 166 -16.27 -7.00 1.07
C GLY A 166 -16.95 -8.25 0.52
N GLN A 167 -16.18 -9.14 -0.07
CA GLN A 167 -16.66 -10.38 -0.68
C GLN A 167 -16.50 -11.54 0.30
N LYS A 168 -17.59 -12.30 0.52
CA LYS A 168 -17.52 -13.50 1.35
C LYS A 168 -16.70 -14.57 0.64
N ILE A 169 -15.74 -15.16 1.36
CA ILE A 169 -14.91 -16.26 0.83
C ILE A 169 -15.57 -17.59 1.22
N ASN A 170 -15.88 -18.46 0.25
CA ASN A 170 -16.38 -19.78 0.62
C ASN A 170 -15.22 -20.72 0.99
N ARG A 171 -15.47 -21.61 1.95
CA ARG A 171 -14.48 -22.55 2.49
C ARG A 171 -13.76 -23.40 1.44
N ASN A 172 -14.43 -23.73 0.34
CA ASN A 172 -13.89 -24.59 -0.72
C ASN A 172 -13.31 -23.80 -1.90
N ASP A 173 -13.44 -22.47 -1.93
CA ASP A 173 -12.90 -21.62 -2.99
C ASP A 173 -11.37 -21.60 -2.94
N ALA A 174 -10.76 -21.24 -4.07
CA ALA A 174 -9.34 -20.97 -4.12
C ALA A 174 -9.00 -19.82 -3.15
N CYS A 175 -7.92 -19.98 -2.40
CA CYS A 175 -7.54 -19.00 -1.40
C CYS A 175 -7.02 -17.71 -2.07
N PRO A 176 -7.52 -16.51 -1.69
CA PRO A 176 -7.09 -15.25 -2.30
C PRO A 176 -5.62 -14.89 -2.13
N CYS A 177 -4.87 -15.55 -1.24
CA CYS A 177 -3.43 -15.33 -1.07
C CYS A 177 -2.56 -15.90 -2.19
N GLY A 178 -3.15 -16.55 -3.20
CA GLY A 178 -2.40 -17.10 -4.34
C GLY A 178 -1.62 -18.38 -4.02
N SER A 179 -1.79 -18.98 -2.83
CA SER A 179 -1.09 -20.22 -2.43
C SER A 179 -1.45 -21.48 -3.24
N GLY A 180 -2.44 -21.39 -4.15
CA GLY A 180 -2.99 -22.53 -4.89
C GLY A 180 -3.83 -23.50 -4.03
N LYS A 181 -3.99 -23.23 -2.73
CA LYS A 181 -4.77 -24.06 -1.79
C LYS A 181 -6.22 -23.58 -1.70
N LYS A 182 -7.12 -24.46 -1.25
CA LYS A 182 -8.49 -24.07 -0.86
C LYS A 182 -8.45 -23.23 0.41
N TYR A 183 -9.37 -22.27 0.56
CA TYR A 183 -9.41 -21.35 1.72
C TYR A 183 -9.37 -22.10 3.06
N LYS A 184 -10.19 -23.13 3.24
CA LYS A 184 -10.23 -23.95 4.48
C LYS A 184 -8.91 -24.66 4.84
N VAL A 185 -8.01 -24.83 3.88
CA VAL A 185 -6.72 -25.55 4.06
C VAL A 185 -5.55 -24.55 4.14
N CYS A 186 -5.77 -23.30 3.73
CA CYS A 186 -4.77 -22.27 3.75
C CYS A 186 -4.63 -21.70 5.16
N ARG A 187 -3.72 -22.31 5.94
CA ARG A 187 -3.47 -22.03 7.37
C ARG A 187 -3.13 -20.58 7.78
N PRO A 188 -2.59 -19.67 6.93
CA PRO A 188 -2.33 -18.29 7.33
C PRO A 188 -3.59 -17.47 7.73
N HIS A 189 -4.79 -17.90 7.34
CA HIS A 189 -6.04 -17.18 7.63
C HIS A 189 -6.83 -17.74 8.83
N LEU A 190 -6.36 -18.84 9.43
CA LEU A 190 -7.07 -19.54 10.51
C LEU A 190 -6.52 -19.19 11.91
N MET A 191 -5.43 -18.43 12.02
CA MET A 191 -4.75 -18.16 13.29
C MET A 191 -5.18 -16.87 14.01
N SER A 192 -6.14 -16.10 13.49
CA SER A 192 -6.78 -15.01 14.23
C SER A 192 -7.98 -15.45 15.09
N ALA A 193 -8.32 -16.75 15.08
CA ALA A 193 -9.43 -17.31 15.86
C ALA A 193 -9.01 -18.09 17.13
N GLN A 194 -7.71 -18.13 17.49
CA GLN A 194 -7.22 -18.91 18.65
C GLN A 194 -6.27 -18.16 19.59
N GLN A 195 -6.43 -16.85 19.75
CA GLN A 195 -5.84 -16.13 20.87
C GLN A 195 -6.91 -15.35 21.62
N SER A 196 -7.59 -16.05 22.55
CA SER A 196 -8.16 -15.62 23.85
C SER A 196 -9.23 -16.62 24.28
#